data_AF-A0AA42VGJ3-F1
#
_entry.id   AF-A0AA42VGJ3-F1
#
_cell.length_a   1.000
_cell.length_b   1.000
_cell.length_c   1.000
_cell.angle_alpha   90.00
_cell.angle_beta   90.00
_cell.angle_gamma   90.00
#
_symmetry.space_group_name_H-M   'P 1'
#
loop_
_entity.id
_entity.type
_entity.pdbx_description
1 polymer ?
#
loop_
_entity_poly.entity_id
_entity_poly.type
_entity_poly.pdbx_seq_one_letter_code
_entity_poly.pdbx_strand_id
1 'polypeptide(L)' 'MSINYQHALNTYVAQDHFGVVLGIYNPAEHGTVEEFKHRMTELHAGA' A
#
# COMPACT_ATOMS: atom_id res chain seq x y z
N MET A 1 5.17 8.81 -3.35
CA MET A 1 4.38 7.55 -3.32
C MET A 1 2.90 7.91 -3.25
N SER A 2 2.05 7.16 -3.95
CA SER A 2 0.58 7.22 -3.79
C SER A 2 0.06 5.85 -3.34
N ILE A 3 -1.04 5.86 -2.57
CA ILE A 3 -1.75 4.63 -2.20
C ILE A 3 -3.17 4.76 -2.72
N ASN A 4 -3.55 3.86 -3.63
CA ASN A 4 -4.85 3.84 -4.27
C ASN A 4 -5.62 2.61 -3.84
N TYR A 5 -6.92 2.75 -3.58
CA TYR A 5 -7.79 1.61 -3.31
C TYR A 5 -8.29 1.02 -4.62
N GLN A 6 -7.99 -0.25 -4.85
CA GLN A 6 -8.46 -1.01 -6.00
C GLN A 6 -9.74 -1.77 -5.64
N HIS A 7 -10.89 -1.20 -6.01
CA HIS A 7 -12.21 -1.74 -5.66
C HIS A 7 -12.47 -3.14 -6.23
N ALA A 8 -11.96 -3.46 -7.42
CA ALA A 8 -12.17 -4.76 -8.05
C ALA A 8 -11.55 -5.92 -7.27
N LEU A 9 -10.47 -5.64 -6.52
CA LEU A 9 -9.72 -6.63 -5.74
C LEU A 9 -9.90 -6.43 -4.23
N ASN A 10 -10.62 -5.37 -3.82
CA ASN A 10 -10.69 -4.89 -2.44
C ASN A 10 -9.31 -4.72 -1.78
N THR A 11 -8.30 -4.29 -2.53
CA THR A 11 -6.92 -4.14 -2.05
C THR A 11 -6.44 -2.70 -2.15
N TYR A 12 -5.54 -2.28 -1.27
CA TYR A 12 -4.76 -1.06 -1.42
C TYR A 12 -3.46 -1.35 -2.18
N VAL A 13 -3.15 -0.53 -3.17
CA VAL A 13 -1.93 -0.64 -3.96
C VAL A 13 -1.10 0.62 -3.73
N ALA A 14 0.13 0.43 -3.26
CA ALA A 14 1.11 1.48 -3.13
C ALA A 14 1.98 1.53 -4.39
N GLN A 15 2.15 2.72 -4.95
CA GLN A 15 2.96 2.96 -6.15
C GLN A 15 3.94 4.10 -5.94
N ASP A 16 5.11 3.99 -6.56
CA ASP A 16 6.08 5.09 -6.64
C ASP A 16 5.66 6.16 -7.66
N HIS A 17 6.49 7.17 -7.86
CA HIS A 17 6.18 8.25 -8.80
C HIS A 17 6.36 7.87 -10.28
N PHE A 18 6.96 6.71 -10.56
CA PHE A 18 7.11 6.13 -11.89
C PHE A 18 5.98 5.13 -12.21
N GLY A 19 5.09 4.85 -11.25
CA GLY A 19 3.98 3.90 -11.40
C GLY A 19 4.33 2.46 -11.03
N VAL A 20 5.54 2.20 -10.51
CA VAL A 20 5.97 0.88 -10.06
C VAL A 20 5.21 0.50 -8.79
N VAL A 21 4.65 -0.71 -8.76
CA VAL A 21 3.95 -1.23 -7.58
C VAL A 21 4.98 -1.61 -6.52
N LEU A 22 4.90 -0.93 -5.38
CA LEU A 22 5.77 -1.15 -4.21
C LEU A 22 5.15 -2.13 -3.22
N GLY A 23 3.82 -2.25 -3.21
CA GLY A 23 3.11 -3.14 -2.28
C GLY A 23 1.63 -3.24 -2.59
N ILE A 24 1.07 -4.41 -2.30
CA ILE A 24 -0.37 -4.69 -2.38
C ILE A 24 -0.79 -5.18 -1.00
N TYR A 25 -1.87 -4.61 -0.48
CA TYR A 25 -2.41 -4.95 0.82
C TYR A 25 -3.90 -5.24 0.72
N ASN A 26 -4.28 -6.42 1.19
CA ASN A 26 -5.66 -6.83 1.31
C ASN A 26 -6.12 -6.68 2.77
N PRO A 27 -7.04 -5.74 3.10
CA PRO A 27 -7.61 -5.61 4.44
C PRO A 27 -8.39 -6.84 4.91
N ALA A 28 -8.86 -7.71 4.00
CA ALA A 28 -9.51 -8.95 4.38
C ALA A 28 -8.52 -10.04 4.85
N GLU A 29 -7.26 -9.98 4.41
CA GLU A 29 -6.21 -10.95 4.76
C GLU A 29 -5.24 -10.42 5.81
N HIS A 30 -5.13 -9.09 5.94
CA HIS A 30 -4.18 -8.41 6.80
C HIS A 30 -4.87 -7.25 7.52
N GLY A 31 -4.62 -7.11 8.83
CA GLY A 31 -5.20 -6.15 9.79
C GLY A 31 -5.89 -4.87 9.26
N THR A 32 -5.43 -3.69 9.67
CA THR A 32 -6.06 -2.41 9.30
C THR A 32 -5.25 -1.65 8.24
N VAL A 33 -5.93 -0.84 7.42
CA VAL A 33 -5.28 -0.01 6.39
C VAL A 33 -4.26 0.96 6.98
N GLU A 34 -4.42 1.36 8.24
CA GLU A 34 -3.46 2.24 8.93
C GLU A 34 -2.12 1.54 9.16
N GLU A 35 -2.13 0.24 9.51
CA GLU A 35 -0.90 -0.56 9.61
C GLU A 35 -0.20 -0.69 8.26
N PHE A 36 -0.95 -0.85 7.17
CA PHE A 36 -0.37 -0.85 5.83
C PHE A 36 0.30 0.49 5.50
N LYS A 37 -0.39 1.61 5.76
CA LYS A 37 0.17 2.95 5.55
C LYS A 37 1.43 3.17 6.39
N HIS A 38 1.44 2.69 7.64
CA HIS A 38 2.59 2.76 8.52
C HIS A 38 3.79 2.01 7.94
N ARG A 39 3.60 0.73 7.59
CA ARG A 39 4.66 -0.10 6.98
C ARG A 39 5.19 0.46 5.66
N MET A 40 4.30 0.98 4.81
CA MET A 40 4.72 1.61 3.55
C MET A 40 5.50 2.90 3.78
N THR A 41 5.15 3.66 4.82
CA THR A 41 5.90 4.86 5.22
C THR A 41 7.29 4.48 5.73
N GLU A 42 7.42 3.44 6.56
CA GLU A 42 8.72 2.93 7.03
C GLU A 42 9.58 2.42 5.86
N LEU A 43 8.99 1.66 4.93
CA LEU A 43 9.68 1.17 3.73
C LEU A 43 10.18 2.29 2.83
N HIS A 44 9.45 3.41 2.76
CA HIS A 44 9.83 4.55 1.93
C HIS A 44 10.77 5.52 2.65
N ALA A 45 10.66 5.66 3.98
CA ALA A 45 11.52 6.54 4.78
C ALA A 45 12.85 5.87 5.17
N GLY A 46 12.92 4.55 5.12
CA GLY A 46 14.13 3.76 5.37
C GLY A 46 14.99 3.48 4.13
N ALA A 47 14.66 4.06 2.97
CA ALA A 47 15.40 3.95 1.71
C ALA A 47 16.07 5.29 1.33
#